data_AF-A0A1J3DKA2-F1
#
_entry.id   AF-A0A1J3DKA2-F1
#
_cell.length_a   1.000
_cell.length_b   1.000
_cell.length_c   1.000
_cell.angle_alpha   90.00
_cell.angle_beta   90.00
_cell.angle_gamma   90.00
#
_symmetry.space_group_name_H-M   'P 1'
#
loop_
_entity.id
_entity.type
_entity.pdbx_description
1 polymer ?
#
loop_
_entity_poly.entity_id
_entity_poly.type
_entity_poly.pdbx_seq_one_letter_code
_entity_poly.pdbx_strand_id
1 'polypeptide(L)'
;TVEDDTSIPIEIKVPILIAFHRLMYDRDWHFSCGTKECKVLMDEFHHVSAAFLQLEIRYQEAIKDITKRVGAGMAKFICKEVETVDDYDEYCHYAAGLVGLGLSKLFLASELETLTPDWEQISN
;
A
#
# COMPACT_ATOMS: atom_id res chain seq x y z
N THR A 1 -7.79 -5.64 -3.17
CA THR A 1 -7.90 -6.66 -4.26
C THR A 1 -7.19 -7.95 -3.93
N VAL A 2 -5.85 -8.02 -3.95
CA VAL A 2 -5.12 -9.26 -3.65
C VAL A 2 -5.42 -9.77 -2.24
N GLU A 3 -5.45 -8.86 -1.27
CA GLU A 3 -5.75 -9.17 0.13
C GLU A 3 -7.20 -9.67 0.31
N ASP A 4 -8.19 -8.95 -0.24
CA ASP A 4 -9.62 -9.29 -0.19
C ASP A 4 -10.04 -10.58 -0.91
N ASP A 5 -9.30 -11.03 -1.92
CA ASP A 5 -9.71 -12.17 -2.76
C ASP A 5 -9.54 -13.49 -2.00
N THR A 6 -10.64 -14.01 -1.45
CA THR A 6 -10.67 -15.25 -0.64
C THR A 6 -10.45 -16.52 -1.45
N SER A 7 -10.44 -16.44 -2.79
CA SER A 7 -10.12 -17.58 -3.65
C SER A 7 -8.61 -17.85 -3.78
N ILE A 8 -7.77 -16.88 -3.41
CA ILE A 8 -6.30 -17.02 -3.45
C ILE A 8 -5.81 -17.69 -2.16
N PRO A 9 -5.07 -18.81 -2.25
CA PRO A 9 -4.44 -19.42 -1.09
C PRO A 9 -3.48 -18.47 -0.36
N ILE A 10 -3.44 -18.56 0.97
CA ILE A 10 -2.65 -17.66 1.84
C ILE A 10 -1.16 -17.71 1.47
N GLU A 11 -0.65 -18.90 1.16
CA GLU A 11 0.73 -19.15 0.75
C GLU A 11 1.14 -18.46 -0.55
N ILE A 12 0.17 -18.10 -1.40
CA ILE A 12 0.39 -17.30 -2.61
C ILE A 12 0.19 -15.81 -2.30
N LYS A 13 -0.88 -15.48 -1.56
CA LYS A 13 -1.28 -14.12 -1.22
C LYS A 13 -0.23 -13.38 -0.40
N VAL A 14 0.27 -13.98 0.67
CA VAL A 14 1.19 -13.35 1.62
C VAL A 14 2.51 -12.91 0.95
N PRO A 15 3.20 -13.76 0.17
CA PRO A 15 4.41 -13.32 -0.56
C PRO A 15 4.15 -12.15 -1.51
N ILE A 16 3.01 -12.14 -2.21
CA ILE A 16 2.65 -11.06 -3.12
C ILE A 16 2.48 -9.75 -2.36
N LEU A 17 1.72 -9.75 -1.26
CA LEU A 17 1.49 -8.53 -0.45
C LEU A 17 2.80 -7.96 0.09
N ILE A 18 3.68 -8.80 0.63
CA ILE A 18 4.99 -8.38 1.15
C ILE A 18 5.87 -7.82 0.02
N ALA A 19 5.84 -8.44 -1.16
CA ALA A 19 6.67 -8.05 -2.28
C ALA A 19 6.07 -6.95 -3.16
N PHE A 20 4.81 -6.56 -2.99
CA PHE A 20 4.07 -5.71 -3.93
C PHE A 20 4.78 -4.40 -4.25
N HIS A 21 5.38 -3.76 -3.23
CA HIS A 21 6.18 -2.54 -3.39
C HIS A 21 7.38 -2.67 -4.35
N ARG A 22 7.85 -3.89 -4.64
CA ARG A 22 8.87 -4.20 -5.65
C ARG A 22 8.23 -4.59 -6.98
N LEU A 23 7.15 -5.36 -6.94
CA LEU A 23 6.42 -5.82 -8.12
C LEU A 23 5.86 -4.64 -8.94
N MET A 24 5.51 -3.53 -8.29
CA MET A 24 5.08 -2.30 -8.97
C MET A 24 6.12 -1.67 -9.91
N TYR A 25 7.40 -2.01 -9.77
CA TYR A 25 8.46 -1.54 -10.69
C TYR A 25 8.58 -2.42 -11.94
N ASP A 26 8.04 -3.63 -11.90
CA ASP A 26 8.08 -4.59 -12.98
C ASP A 26 6.86 -4.37 -13.90
N ARG A 27 7.13 -4.11 -15.18
CA ARG A 27 6.08 -3.88 -16.20
C ARG A 27 5.54 -5.19 -16.76
N ASP A 28 6.31 -6.27 -16.63
CA ASP A 28 5.92 -7.59 -17.12
C ASP A 28 5.23 -8.40 -16.01
N TRP A 29 5.23 -7.88 -14.78
CA TRP A 29 4.51 -8.50 -13.68
C TRP A 29 3.00 -8.50 -13.93
N HIS A 30 2.42 -9.69 -13.82
CA HIS A 30 1.00 -9.91 -14.01
C HIS A 30 0.49 -10.92 -12.98
N PHE A 31 -0.63 -10.59 -12.34
CA PHE A 31 -1.29 -11.47 -11.39
C PHE A 31 -2.79 -11.23 -11.44
N SER A 32 -3.49 -12.09 -12.17
CA SER A 32 -4.94 -12.00 -12.35
C SER A 32 -5.69 -12.40 -11.08
N CYS A 33 -6.38 -11.44 -10.44
CA CYS A 33 -7.21 -11.70 -9.27
C CYS A 33 -8.32 -10.66 -9.07
N GLY A 34 -9.25 -10.92 -8.16
CA GLY A 34 -10.38 -10.05 -7.86
C GLY A 34 -11.58 -10.27 -8.78
N THR A 35 -12.59 -9.42 -8.65
CA THR A 35 -13.83 -9.49 -9.44
C THR A 35 -14.12 -8.16 -10.12
N LYS A 36 -14.87 -8.21 -11.24
CA LYS A 36 -15.33 -7.04 -12.00
C LYS A 36 -14.20 -6.05 -12.30
N GLU A 37 -14.32 -4.80 -11.88
CA GLU A 37 -13.37 -3.71 -12.16
C GLU A 37 -12.00 -3.96 -11.50
N CYS A 38 -11.98 -4.58 -10.32
CA CYS A 38 -10.73 -4.94 -9.64
C CYS A 38 -9.94 -5.99 -10.43
N LYS A 39 -10.63 -6.90 -11.13
CA LYS A 39 -9.98 -7.88 -12.01
C LYS A 39 -9.31 -7.18 -13.19
N VAL A 40 -10.02 -6.26 -13.85
CA VAL A 40 -9.47 -5.47 -14.95
C VAL A 40 -8.23 -4.69 -14.50
N LEU A 41 -8.27 -4.05 -13.33
CA LEU A 41 -7.11 -3.35 -12.76
C LEU A 41 -5.89 -4.27 -12.61
N MET A 42 -6.09 -5.48 -12.09
CA MET A 42 -4.99 -6.43 -11.87
C MET A 42 -4.49 -7.06 -13.16
N ASP A 43 -5.37 -7.30 -14.13
CA ASP A 43 -5.01 -7.82 -15.45
C ASP A 43 -4.18 -6.79 -16.23
N GLU A 44 -4.57 -5.51 -16.16
CA GLU A 44 -3.96 -4.38 -16.86
C GLU A 44 -2.98 -3.59 -15.97
N PHE A 45 -2.45 -4.19 -14.90
CA PHE A 45 -1.66 -3.49 -13.89
C PHE A 45 -0.36 -2.86 -14.46
N HIS A 46 0.15 -3.39 -15.57
CA HIS A 46 1.29 -2.84 -16.29
C HIS A 46 1.10 -1.36 -16.70
N HIS A 47 -0.13 -0.91 -16.93
CA HIS A 47 -0.42 0.51 -17.16
C HIS A 47 -0.17 1.36 -15.92
N VAL A 48 -0.54 0.85 -14.73
CA VAL A 48 -0.26 1.51 -13.45
C VAL A 48 1.25 1.56 -13.20
N SER A 49 1.97 0.45 -13.39
CA SER A 49 3.43 0.41 -13.30
C SER A 49 4.09 1.41 -14.25
N ALA A 50 3.62 1.50 -15.50
CA ALA A 50 4.15 2.42 -16.49
C ALA A 50 3.92 3.91 -16.13
N ALA A 51 2.77 4.25 -15.56
CA ALA A 51 2.47 5.60 -15.09
C ALA A 51 3.26 5.94 -13.81
N PHE A 52 3.35 5.00 -12.86
CA PHE A 52 4.13 5.14 -11.64
C PHE A 52 5.60 5.46 -11.93
N LEU A 53 6.20 4.76 -12.90
CA LEU A 53 7.59 4.97 -13.30
C LEU A 53 7.85 6.33 -14.00
N GLN A 54 6.81 7.05 -14.41
CA GLN A 54 6.92 8.40 -14.96
C GLN A 54 6.89 9.49 -13.88
N LEU A 55 6.53 9.15 -12.64
CA LEU A 55 6.55 10.10 -11.53
C LEU A 55 7.99 10.45 -11.16
N GLU A 56 8.19 11.64 -10.58
CA GLU A 56 9.48 11.96 -9.98
C GLU A 56 9.83 11.00 -8.84
N ILE A 57 11.14 10.77 -8.65
CA ILE A 57 11.65 9.77 -7.71
C ILE A 57 11.11 9.97 -6.28
N ARG A 58 10.95 11.22 -5.84
CA ARG A 58 10.39 11.57 -4.52
C ARG A 58 8.97 11.03 -4.30
N TYR A 59 8.14 11.02 -5.34
CA TYR A 59 6.78 10.45 -5.26
C TYR A 59 6.83 8.93 -5.31
N GLN A 60 7.71 8.37 -6.15
CA GLN A 60 7.90 6.92 -6.23
C GLN A 60 8.35 6.34 -4.88
N GLU A 61 9.26 7.02 -4.18
CA GLU A 61 9.75 6.63 -2.86
C GLU A 61 8.65 6.68 -1.80
N ALA A 62 7.84 7.75 -1.78
CA ALA A 62 6.72 7.88 -0.86
C ALA A 62 5.70 6.75 -1.05
N ILE A 63 5.30 6.48 -2.30
CA ILE A 63 4.36 5.40 -2.63
C ILE A 63 4.97 4.03 -2.25
N LYS A 64 6.22 3.76 -2.64
CA LYS A 64 6.91 2.49 -2.35
C LYS A 64 6.99 2.22 -0.85
N ASP A 65 7.35 3.22 -0.04
CA ASP A 65 7.44 3.08 1.42
C ASP A 65 6.09 2.71 2.02
N ILE A 66 5.03 3.42 1.64
CA ILE A 66 3.68 3.15 2.12
C ILE A 66 3.18 1.79 1.67
N THR A 67 3.31 1.45 0.39
CA THR A 67 2.93 0.13 -0.14
C THR A 67 3.64 -1.00 0.59
N LYS A 68 4.94 -0.84 0.92
CA LYS A 68 5.69 -1.84 1.68
C LYS A 68 5.10 -2.06 3.07
N ARG A 69 4.78 -0.98 3.78
CA ARG A 69 4.23 -1.03 5.15
C ARG A 69 2.80 -1.57 5.15
N VAL A 70 1.95 -1.13 4.22
CA VAL A 70 0.59 -1.63 4.02
C VAL A 70 0.62 -3.13 3.72
N GLY A 71 1.44 -3.57 2.78
CA GLY A 71 1.55 -4.99 2.41
C GLY A 71 2.02 -5.88 3.56
N ALA A 72 2.95 -5.41 4.39
CA ALA A 72 3.37 -6.13 5.60
C ALA A 72 2.26 -6.21 6.66
N GLY A 73 1.52 -5.13 6.87
CA GLY A 73 0.37 -5.09 7.77
C GLY A 73 -0.76 -6.01 7.34
N MET A 74 -1.14 -5.95 6.06
CA MET A 74 -2.13 -6.85 5.46
C MET A 74 -1.72 -8.32 5.62
N ALA A 75 -0.45 -8.64 5.32
CA ALA A 75 0.07 -10.00 5.52
C ALA A 75 -0.02 -10.48 6.98
N LYS A 76 0.19 -9.58 7.96
CA LYS A 76 0.03 -9.90 9.38
C LYS A 76 -1.42 -10.24 9.73
N PHE A 77 -2.39 -9.45 9.27
CA PHE A 77 -3.80 -9.62 9.62
C PHE A 77 -4.55 -10.66 8.76
N ILE A 78 -3.96 -11.19 7.69
CA ILE A 78 -4.51 -12.36 6.99
C ILE A 78 -4.55 -13.61 7.88
N CYS A 79 -3.54 -13.79 8.73
CA CYS A 79 -3.41 -14.96 9.60
C CYS A 79 -3.81 -14.69 11.06
N LYS A 80 -4.26 -13.47 11.37
CA LYS A 80 -4.57 -13.03 12.73
C LYS A 80 -5.92 -12.32 12.76
N GLU A 81 -6.84 -12.83 13.58
CA GLU A 81 -8.10 -12.15 13.87
C GLU A 81 -7.89 -10.90 14.74
N VAL A 82 -8.78 -9.92 14.58
CA VAL A 82 -8.79 -8.70 15.39
C VAL A 82 -9.64 -8.95 16.64
N GLU A 83 -8.99 -9.08 17.80
CA GLU A 83 -9.66 -9.46 19.05
C GLU A 83 -9.75 -8.31 20.06
N THR A 84 -8.81 -7.36 20.00
CA THR A 84 -8.71 -6.24 20.94
C THR A 84 -8.84 -4.88 20.23
N VAL A 85 -9.06 -3.82 21.01
CA VAL A 85 -9.03 -2.44 20.48
C VAL A 85 -7.65 -2.12 19.91
N ASP A 86 -6.58 -2.57 20.56
CA ASP A 86 -5.21 -2.37 20.07
C ASP A 86 -4.98 -3.07 18.71
N ASP A 87 -5.55 -4.26 18.53
CA ASP A 87 -5.50 -4.96 17.23
C ASP A 87 -6.29 -4.20 16.16
N TYR A 88 -7.44 -3.63 16.54
CA TYR A 88 -8.28 -2.86 15.64
C TYR A 88 -7.60 -1.56 15.21
N ASP A 89 -6.98 -0.84 16.14
CA ASP A 89 -6.20 0.36 15.87
C ASP A 89 -4.99 0.05 14.99
N GLU A 90 -4.28 -1.05 15.25
CA GLU A 90 -3.17 -1.48 14.42
C GLU A 90 -3.63 -1.89 13.00
N TYR A 91 -4.73 -2.63 12.88
CA TYR A 91 -5.32 -2.98 11.58
C TYR A 91 -5.71 -1.72 10.80
N CYS A 92 -6.41 -0.79 11.45
CA CYS A 92 -6.82 0.49 10.85
C CYS A 92 -5.61 1.36 10.47
N HIS A 93 -4.52 1.32 11.25
CA HIS A 93 -3.28 1.98 10.90
C HIS A 93 -2.74 1.46 9.57
N TYR A 94 -2.67 0.14 9.37
CA TYR A 94 -2.18 -0.42 8.11
C TYR A 94 -3.17 -0.22 6.94
N ALA A 95 -4.47 -0.39 7.18
CA ALA A 95 -5.49 -0.30 6.14
C ALA A 95 -5.78 1.14 5.67
N ALA A 96 -5.68 2.12 6.57
CA ALA A 96 -6.06 3.51 6.30
C ALA A 96 -5.06 4.55 6.82
N GLY A 97 -4.53 4.39 8.04
CA GLY A 97 -3.62 5.38 8.65
C GLY A 97 -2.38 5.66 7.80
N LEU A 98 -1.80 4.60 7.21
CA LEU A 98 -0.66 4.73 6.29
C LEU A 98 -1.00 5.46 4.99
N VAL A 99 -2.24 5.39 4.51
CA VAL A 99 -2.68 6.13 3.33
C VAL A 99 -2.64 7.63 3.62
N GLY A 100 -3.13 8.04 4.80
CA GLY A 100 -3.04 9.44 5.26
C GLY A 100 -1.60 9.91 5.35
N LEU A 101 -0.70 9.12 5.96
CA LEU A 101 0.72 9.42 6.01
C LEU A 101 1.35 9.53 4.61
N GLY A 102 0.97 8.66 3.69
CA GLY A 102 1.44 8.68 2.31
C GLY A 102 1.04 9.95 1.56
N LEU A 103 -0.23 10.34 1.66
CA LEU A 103 -0.72 11.57 1.07
C LEU A 103 0.00 12.80 1.62
N SER A 104 0.21 12.86 2.94
CA SER A 104 0.99 13.94 3.56
C SER A 104 2.43 14.00 3.02
N LYS A 105 3.10 12.84 2.84
CA LYS A 105 4.42 12.78 2.21
C LYS A 105 4.39 13.27 0.76
N LEU A 106 3.35 12.95 -0.01
CA LEU A 106 3.19 13.43 -1.39
C LEU A 106 2.99 14.95 -1.44
N PHE A 107 2.19 15.53 -0.55
CA PHE A 107 1.98 16.97 -0.48
C PHE A 107 3.28 17.72 -0.15
N LEU A 108 4.05 17.23 0.83
CA LEU A 108 5.37 17.76 1.14
C LEU A 108 6.33 17.61 -0.04
N ALA A 109 6.34 16.46 -0.71
CA ALA A 109 7.18 16.21 -1.88
C ALA A 109 6.81 17.11 -3.08
N SER A 110 5.55 17.54 -3.18
CA SER A 110 5.10 18.52 -4.18
C SER A 110 5.41 19.97 -3.84
N GLU A 111 5.93 20.25 -2.64
CA GLU A 111 6.20 21.61 -2.14
C GLU A 111 4.94 22.48 -2.04
N LEU A 112 3.74 21.86 -2.12
CA LEU A 112 2.46 22.53 -1.93
C LEU A 112 2.11 22.70 -0.45
N GLU A 113 2.72 21.88 0.41
CA GLU A 113 2.56 21.93 1.86
C GLU A 113 3.93 22.01 2.55
N THR A 114 3.94 22.55 3.77
CA THR A 114 5.14 22.62 4.60
C THR A 114 4.87 22.03 5.98
N LEU A 115 5.91 21.48 6.61
CA LEU A 115 5.82 21.10 8.02
C LEU A 115 5.78 22.37 8.86
N THR A 116 4.68 22.61 9.56
CA THR A 116 4.57 23.72 10.51
C THR A 116 5.27 23.34 11.81
N PRO A 117 6.06 24.24 12.45
CA PRO A 117 6.90 23.93 13.61
C PRO A 117 6.23 23.17 14.77
N ASP A 118 4.91 23.22 14.88
CA ASP A 118 4.14 22.56 15.93
C ASP A 118 4.06 21.03 15.79
N TRP A 119 4.51 20.44 14.67
CA TRP A 119 4.44 18.99 14.45
C TRP A 119 5.30 18.17 15.44
N GLU A 120 6.43 18.72 15.91
CA GLU A 120 7.30 18.07 16.92
C GLU A 120 6.60 17.92 18.28
N GLN A 121 5.57 18.72 18.57
CA GLN A 121 4.78 18.62 19.80
C GLN A 121 3.67 17.56 19.73
N ILE A 122 3.30 17.12 18.52
CA ILE A 122 2.18 16.17 18.29
C ILE A 122 2.69 14.73 18.09
N SER A 123 3.98 14.54 17.79
CA SER A 123 4.58 13.25 17.50
C SER A 123 5.16 12.49 18.71
N ASN A 124 4.92 12.97 19.94
CA ASN A 124 5.31 12.29 21.19
C ASN A 124 4.10 11.72 21.93
#